data_AF-A0A9E4UHB2-F1
#
_entry.id   AF-A0A9E4UHB2-F1
#
_cell.length_a   1.000
_cell.length_b   1.000
_cell.length_c   1.000
_cell.angle_alpha   90.00
_cell.angle_beta   90.00
_cell.angle_gamma   90.00
#
_symmetry.space_group_name_H-M   'P 1'
#
loop_
_entity.id
_entity.type
_entity.pdbx_description
1 polymer ?
#
loop_
_entity_poly.entity_id
_entity_poly.type
_entity_poly.pdbx_seq_one_letter_code
_entity_poly.pdbx_strand_id
1 'polypeptide(L)'
;MALVTAVVLPAGPASAQSPDTQTNADAPPGYDVEEAQRIDRMLMCPVCPGQTIDQARVEISRQMRRVVREMLTEGASREQILQFFVDRYGTGVLAAPPKSGVNLV
;
A
#
# COMPACT_ATOMS: atom_id res chain seq x y z
N MET A 1 5.00 -69.41 31.86
CA MET A 1 5.08 -69.89 30.46
C MET A 1 3.93 -69.27 29.69
N ALA A 2 4.23 -68.47 28.66
CA ALA A 2 3.33 -67.88 27.66
C ALA A 2 2.25 -66.91 28.22
N LEU A 3 2.04 -65.70 27.72
CA LEU A 3 1.93 -65.28 26.33
C LEU A 3 2.47 -63.85 26.17
N VAL A 4 3.43 -63.70 25.26
CA VAL A 4 3.92 -62.40 24.78
C VAL A 4 2.85 -61.83 23.84
N THR A 5 2.05 -60.88 24.31
CA THR A 5 1.13 -60.13 23.46
C THR A 5 1.94 -59.19 22.58
N ALA A 6 2.11 -59.57 21.31
CA ALA A 6 2.66 -58.74 20.27
C ALA A 6 1.72 -57.55 20.00
N VAL A 7 2.06 -56.38 20.56
CA VAL A 7 1.44 -55.11 20.20
C VAL A 7 2.06 -54.65 18.88
N VAL A 8 1.26 -54.75 17.82
CA VAL A 8 1.52 -54.16 16.51
C VAL A 8 1.45 -52.64 16.65
N LEU A 9 2.56 -51.94 16.40
CA LEU A 9 2.58 -50.49 16.22
C LEU A 9 2.15 -50.15 14.78
N PRO A 10 1.06 -49.41 14.55
CA PRO A 10 0.81 -48.80 13.26
C PRO A 10 1.73 -47.58 13.09
N ALA A 11 2.55 -47.59 12.03
CA ALA A 11 3.26 -46.43 11.53
C ALA A 11 2.23 -45.41 11.01
N GLY A 12 1.99 -44.34 11.78
CA GLY A 12 1.19 -43.20 11.34
C GLY A 12 2.01 -42.30 10.41
N PRO A 13 1.44 -41.81 9.29
CA PRO A 13 2.13 -40.86 8.44
C PRO A 13 2.21 -39.50 9.14
N ALA A 14 3.42 -38.95 9.16
CA ALA A 14 3.66 -37.55 9.47
C ALA A 14 2.87 -36.68 8.48
N SER A 15 2.06 -35.77 9.01
CA SER A 15 1.63 -34.57 8.30
C SER A 15 2.08 -33.38 9.12
N ALA A 16 3.35 -33.04 8.96
CA ALA A 16 3.92 -31.77 9.39
C ALA A 16 3.69 -30.76 8.27
N GLN A 17 2.51 -30.13 8.25
CA GLN A 17 2.26 -28.91 7.47
C GLN A 17 1.29 -28.06 8.28
N SER A 18 1.82 -27.32 9.25
CA SER A 18 1.13 -26.11 9.69
C SER A 18 1.40 -25.09 8.60
N PRO A 19 0.38 -24.63 7.84
CA PRO A 19 0.57 -23.55 6.90
C PRO A 19 0.96 -22.32 7.71
N ASP A 20 2.22 -21.94 7.56
CA ASP A 20 2.68 -20.59 7.83
C ASP A 20 1.65 -19.61 7.29
N THR A 21 1.32 -18.63 8.11
CA THR A 21 0.41 -17.54 7.77
C THR A 21 1.03 -16.77 6.61
N GLN A 22 0.72 -17.20 5.39
CA GLN A 22 0.84 -16.41 4.19
C GLN A 22 -0.06 -15.20 4.38
N THR A 23 0.54 -14.12 4.88
CA THR A 23 0.01 -12.78 4.67
C THR A 23 -0.36 -12.69 3.21
N ASN A 24 -1.62 -12.38 2.95
CA ASN A 24 -2.24 -12.20 1.63
C ASN A 24 -1.40 -11.25 0.75
N ALA A 25 -0.30 -11.75 0.18
CA ALA A 25 0.58 -11.05 -0.74
C ALA A 25 0.21 -11.36 -2.19
N ASP A 26 -0.67 -12.34 -2.40
CA ASP A 26 -1.16 -12.79 -3.71
C ASP A 26 -2.48 -12.14 -4.13
N ALA A 27 -3.19 -11.49 -3.20
CA ALA A 27 -4.36 -10.70 -3.55
C ALA A 27 -3.89 -9.35 -4.12
N PRO A 28 -4.31 -8.96 -5.34
CA PRO A 28 -4.00 -7.63 -5.83
C PRO A 28 -4.56 -6.59 -4.85
N PRO A 29 -3.84 -5.50 -4.60
CA PRO A 29 -4.38 -4.43 -3.77
C PRO A 29 -5.72 -3.97 -4.35
N GLY A 30 -6.65 -3.55 -3.49
CA GLY A 30 -7.97 -3.04 -3.90
C GLY A 30 -7.91 -1.71 -4.68
N TYR A 31 -6.75 -1.35 -5.24
CA TYR A 31 -6.45 -0.13 -5.97
C TYR A 31 -5.43 -0.37 -7.09
N ASP A 32 -5.41 0.52 -8.08
CA ASP A 32 -4.41 0.52 -9.15
C ASP A 32 -3.05 1.03 -8.63
N VAL A 33 -2.04 0.16 -8.61
CA VAL A 33 -0.71 0.49 -8.08
C VAL A 33 -0.03 1.55 -8.94
N GLU A 34 -0.23 1.50 -10.26
CA GLU A 34 0.36 2.50 -11.17
C GLU A 34 -0.25 3.88 -10.95
N GLU A 35 -1.56 3.98 -10.68
CA GLU A 35 -2.22 5.24 -10.33
C GLU A 35 -1.70 5.81 -9.03
N ALA A 36 -1.53 4.97 -7.99
CA ALA A 36 -0.92 5.39 -6.73
C ALA A 36 0.47 6.01 -6.96
N GLN A 37 1.31 5.37 -7.78
CA GLN A 37 2.62 5.91 -8.12
C GLN A 37 2.55 7.18 -8.97
N ARG A 38 1.57 7.30 -9.88
CA ARG A 38 1.35 8.54 -10.65
C ARG A 38 1.00 9.70 -9.72
N ILE A 39 0.13 9.47 -8.74
CA ILE A 39 -0.24 10.46 -7.72
C ILE A 39 0.95 10.81 -6.83
N ASP A 40 1.72 9.82 -6.38
CA ASP A 40 2.90 10.04 -5.53
C ASP A 40 3.95 10.95 -6.21
N ARG A 41 4.08 10.88 -7.55
CA ARG A 41 4.95 11.79 -8.32
C ARG A 41 4.37 13.18 -8.53
N MET A 42 3.06 13.37 -8.36
CA MET A 42 2.39 14.67 -8.46
C MET A 42 2.41 15.45 -7.14
N LEU A 43 2.79 14.81 -6.03
CA LEU A 43 2.80 15.40 -4.71
C LEU A 43 4.24 15.72 -4.28
N MET A 44 4.50 16.98 -3.94
CA MET A 44 5.74 17.47 -3.35
C MET A 44 5.74 17.24 -1.84
N CYS A 45 6.90 16.89 -1.30
CA CYS A 45 7.07 16.72 0.13
C CYS A 45 7.17 18.10 0.80
N PRO A 46 6.28 18.45 1.75
CA PRO A 46 6.23 19.80 2.35
C PRO A 46 7.46 20.15 3.19
N VAL A 47 8.27 19.16 3.56
CA VAL A 47 9.47 19.35 4.41
C VAL A 47 10.78 19.03 3.68
N CYS A 48 10.73 18.56 2.43
CA CYS A 48 11.92 18.25 1.65
C CYS A 48 12.08 19.23 0.48
N PRO A 49 13.26 19.80 0.26
CA PRO A 49 13.48 20.73 -0.84
C PRO A 49 13.45 19.98 -2.18
N GLY A 50 12.52 20.37 -3.06
CA GLY A 50 12.48 19.97 -4.47
C GLY A 50 12.27 18.47 -4.72
N GLN A 51 11.66 17.74 -3.79
CA GLN A 51 11.46 16.29 -3.91
C GLN A 51 9.98 15.93 -3.79
N THR A 52 9.54 14.98 -4.60
CA THR A 52 8.20 14.39 -4.51
C THR A 52 8.10 13.40 -3.35
N ILE A 53 6.89 13.07 -2.94
CA ILE A 53 6.67 12.04 -1.91
C ILE A 53 7.08 10.64 -2.39
N ASP A 54 7.18 10.40 -3.70
CA ASP A 54 7.77 9.19 -4.27
C ASP A 54 9.29 9.11 -4.00
N GLN A 55 10.01 10.22 -4.21
CA GLN A 55 11.47 10.28 -4.07
C GLN A 55 11.93 10.42 -2.61
N ALA A 56 11.18 11.18 -1.82
CA ALA A 56 11.53 11.47 -0.44
C ALA A 56 11.40 10.24 0.47
N ARG A 57 12.47 9.96 1.23
CA ARG A 57 12.58 8.81 2.16
C ARG A 57 12.33 9.20 3.62
N VAL A 58 11.55 10.25 3.85
CA VAL A 58 11.17 10.72 5.19
C VAL A 58 9.83 10.14 5.63
N GLU A 59 9.56 10.16 6.93
CA GLU A 59 8.34 9.58 7.50
C GLU A 59 7.07 10.24 6.97
N ILE A 60 7.07 11.58 6.82
CA ILE A 60 5.90 12.29 6.30
C ILE A 60 5.53 11.83 4.87
N SER A 61 6.51 11.56 4.02
CA SER A 61 6.27 11.04 2.67
C SER A 61 5.71 9.62 2.71
N ARG A 62 6.20 8.77 3.63
CA ARG A 62 5.63 7.42 3.84
C ARG A 62 4.17 7.49 4.27
N GLN A 63 3.84 8.42 5.16
CA GLN A 63 2.48 8.62 5.64
C GLN A 63 1.57 9.14 4.53
N MET A 64 1.99 10.16 3.76
CA MET A 64 1.22 10.67 2.63
C MET A 64 0.94 9.57 1.59
N ARG A 65 1.95 8.77 1.26
CA ARG A 65 1.80 7.59 0.39
C ARG A 65 0.76 6.60 0.93
N ARG A 66 0.77 6.31 2.24
CA ARG A 66 -0.25 5.45 2.84
C ARG A 66 -1.66 6.00 2.61
N VAL A 67 -1.86 7.29 2.85
CA VAL A 67 -3.15 7.96 2.65
C VAL A 67 -3.60 7.91 1.19
N VAL A 68 -2.71 8.12 0.22
CA VAL A 68 -3.03 7.97 -1.22
C VAL A 68 -3.63 6.57 -1.50
N ARG A 69 -3.02 5.53 -0.94
CA ARG A 69 -3.44 4.13 -1.16
C ARG A 69 -4.76 3.82 -0.46
N GLU A 70 -4.96 4.36 0.75
CA GLU A 70 -6.24 4.27 1.47
C GLU A 70 -7.36 4.92 0.65
N MET A 71 -7.18 6.16 0.19
CA MET A 71 -8.17 6.87 -0.61
C MET A 71 -8.47 6.17 -1.95
N LEU A 72 -7.46 5.61 -2.62
CA LEU A 72 -7.69 4.83 -3.84
C LEU A 72 -8.48 3.54 -3.56
N THR A 73 -8.26 2.91 -2.41
CA THR A 73 -9.04 1.73 -1.98
C THR A 73 -10.49 2.10 -1.69
N GLU A 74 -10.73 3.32 -1.19
CA GLU A 74 -12.06 3.89 -0.98
C GLU A 74 -12.75 4.30 -2.29
N GLY A 75 -12.07 4.22 -3.43
CA GLY A 75 -12.60 4.60 -4.74
C GLY A 75 -12.52 6.10 -5.04
N ALA A 76 -11.68 6.85 -4.31
CA ALA A 76 -11.47 8.27 -4.58
C ALA A 76 -10.77 8.48 -5.93
N SER A 77 -11.18 9.52 -6.65
CA SER A 77 -10.49 9.94 -7.87
C SER A 77 -9.18 10.63 -7.57
N ARG A 78 -8.27 10.64 -8.55
CA ARG A 78 -7.01 11.40 -8.48
C ARG A 78 -7.23 12.84 -8.05
N GLU A 79 -8.21 13.53 -8.63
CA GLU A 79 -8.48 14.93 -8.33
C GLU A 79 -8.91 15.12 -6.88
N GLN A 80 -9.73 14.21 -6.34
CA GLN A 80 -10.12 14.23 -4.92
C GLN A 80 -8.92 14.02 -4.00
N ILE A 81 -8.02 13.11 -4.35
CA ILE A 81 -6.79 12.85 -3.59
C ILE A 81 -5.88 14.08 -3.60
N LEU A 82 -5.65 14.69 -4.76
CA LEU A 82 -4.85 15.91 -4.88
C LEU A 82 -5.46 17.07 -4.07
N GLN A 83 -6.79 17.28 -4.18
CA GLN A 83 -7.49 18.30 -3.40
C GLN A 83 -7.36 18.05 -1.90
N PHE A 84 -7.50 16.81 -1.43
CA PHE A 84 -7.30 16.46 -0.02
C PHE A 84 -5.92 16.89 0.51
N PHE A 85 -4.87 16.73 -0.29
CA PHE A 85 -3.53 17.19 0.09
C PHE A 85 -3.39 18.71 0.00
N VAL A 86 -4.04 19.37 -0.97
CA VAL A 86 -4.07 20.84 -1.06
C VAL A 86 -4.78 21.47 0.13
N ASP A 87 -5.91 20.92 0.56
CA ASP A 87 -6.64 21.39 1.74
C ASP A 87 -5.79 21.29 3.02
N ARG A 88 -4.92 20.28 3.12
CA ARG A 88 -4.07 20.06 4.29
C ARG A 88 -2.72 20.77 4.27
N TYR A 89 -2.08 20.83 3.11
CA TYR A 89 -0.69 21.29 2.95
C TYR A 89 -0.56 22.53 2.06
N GLY A 90 -1.65 23.01 1.48
CA GLY A 90 -1.69 24.14 0.56
C GLY A 90 -1.36 23.77 -0.89
N THR A 91 -1.47 24.75 -1.79
CA THR A 91 -1.21 24.57 -3.23
C THR A 91 0.24 24.21 -3.56
N GLY A 92 1.19 24.52 -2.68
CA GLY A 92 2.61 24.19 -2.83
C GLY A 92 2.93 22.69 -2.75
N VAL A 93 1.97 21.85 -2.36
CA VAL A 93 2.11 20.39 -2.35
C VAL A 93 2.00 19.79 -3.75
N LEU A 94 1.54 20.54 -4.75
CA LEU A 94 1.37 20.03 -6.10
C LEU A 94 2.64 20.27 -6.92
N ALA A 95 3.21 19.20 -7.47
CA ALA A 95 4.40 19.24 -8.33
C ALA A 95 4.15 20.00 -9.65
N ALA A 96 2.90 19.96 -10.13
CA ALA A 96 2.43 20.73 -11.27
C ALA A 96 0.95 21.05 -11.05
N PRO A 97 0.45 22.20 -11.53
CA PRO A 97 -0.98 22.51 -11.45
C PRO A 97 -1.78 21.37 -12.09
N PRO A 98 -2.83 20.87 -11.42
CA PRO A 98 -3.67 19.81 -11.99
C PRO A 98 -4.20 20.32 -13.32
N LYS A 99 -4.05 19.54 -14.39
CA LYS A 99 -4.60 19.87 -15.72
C LYS A 99 -6.14 20.02 -15.71
N SER A 100 -6.78 19.73 -14.58
CA SER A 100 -8.19 19.90 -14.31
C SER A 100 -8.56 21.34 -13.87
N GLY A 101 -7.59 22.24 -13.73
CA GLY A 101 -7.81 23.64 -13.43
C GLY A 101 -8.07 24.45 -14.70
N VAL A 102 -9.32 24.85 -14.90
CA VAL A 102 -9.73 25.93 -15.79
C VAL A 102 -8.85 27.18 -15.58
N ASN A 103 -7.83 27.36 -16.42
CA ASN A 103 -7.14 28.63 -16.57
C ASN A 103 -6.90 28.88 -18.06
N LEU A 104 -8.02 29.04 -18.79
CA LEU A 104 -8.06 29.73 -20.07
C LEU A 104 -8.16 31.22 -19.73
N VAL A 105 -7.04 31.93 -19.73
CA VAL A 105 -7.01 33.39 -19.86
C VAL A 105 -6.14 33.71 -21.07
#